data_AF-A0ABD0X521-F1
#
_entry.id   AF-A0ABD0X521-F1
#
_cell.length_a   1.000
_cell.length_b   1.000
_cell.length_c   1.000
_cell.angle_alpha   90.00
_cell.angle_beta   90.00
_cell.angle_gamma   90.00
#
_symmetry.space_group_name_H-M   'P 1'
#
loop_
_entity.id
_entity.type
_entity.pdbx_description
1 polymer ?
#
loop_
_entity_poly.entity_id
_entity_poly.type
_entity_poly.pdbx_seq_one_letter_code
_entity_poly.pdbx_strand_id
1 'polypeptide(L)'
;MVKHQPLQQVYEKQLCLSFITGVYGCRWKRYQRSHDNSSKWECAWFMILCCTFSLLVVWAYFWLEAHNDYNQFNWLLYNRSGEWKDGTIPIFATSAVGFSYIIFLMILALCHISLGQQLNLYWVHKIGVSVALITTVSGVVFINDLWREEWDIILISFQSTGPFVHIGALAATTSLGWLVAGLVVRGQRTKFQMVLLLMYVIVLLALYLAPLSISSPCIMDRNSLKARPDVIGRRGAPMLAPENTLMSFNKALQQGVSSLEADVTVSLDGVPFLMRDSTLRRTTDIRKVYPDRQNKDASLFNWTEIRSLNAGQWFLESDPYWTVRSLTGKERNRIGNLTVCSLVEMLRLAARANRSALLNLHRPPPEHPHYKTWIMDTLWAVQRSGISQKRVTWTPDTDRGRVRGLQQTSMVKLSVEELRKRGIHSLTLHYSQASNKDIQHFLVNNMSVTVYPVNEPWLYSLLWCSGVTSVSSDAPQVLRKVPYPLWLMSSYEYNFVWIISDLVSFAIVMGIFIFQKWKMSGMQTYNPEQIMLSAVTRRPSRDINIMKEKLIFSEVSNGVTNRDEHLYPENGYDIGQYK
;
A
#
# COMPACT_ATOMS: atom_id res chain seq x y z
N MET A 1 -18.49 -56.01 1.86
CA MET A 1 -17.70 -54.80 2.18
C MET A 1 -18.61 -53.74 2.75
N VAL A 2 -18.36 -53.25 3.97
CA VAL A 2 -19.05 -52.08 4.53
C VAL A 2 -18.19 -50.84 4.23
N LYS A 3 -18.77 -49.78 3.66
CA LYS A 3 -18.05 -48.53 3.37
C LYS A 3 -17.82 -47.73 4.66
N HIS A 4 -16.59 -47.69 5.15
CA HIS A 4 -16.18 -46.94 6.36
C HIS A 4 -16.20 -45.39 6.24
N GLN A 5 -16.86 -44.83 5.21
CA GLN A 5 -16.89 -43.39 4.92
C GLN A 5 -17.35 -42.47 6.08
N PRO A 6 -18.32 -42.82 6.97
CA PRO A 6 -18.77 -41.86 8.00
C PRO A 6 -17.73 -41.60 9.10
N LEU A 7 -16.85 -42.56 9.43
CA LEU A 7 -15.85 -42.38 10.49
C LEU A 7 -14.71 -41.45 10.04
N GLN A 8 -14.21 -41.65 8.82
CA GLN A 8 -13.12 -40.86 8.26
C GLN A 8 -13.48 -39.37 8.16
N GLN A 9 -14.69 -39.06 7.66
CA GLN A 9 -15.18 -37.69 7.53
C GLN A 9 -15.47 -37.00 8.89
N VAL A 10 -15.66 -37.76 9.97
CA VAL A 10 -15.73 -37.24 11.35
C VAL A 10 -14.33 -36.95 11.91
N TYR A 11 -13.35 -37.81 11.61
CA TYR A 11 -11.96 -37.66 12.06
C TYR A 11 -11.26 -36.45 11.40
N GLU A 12 -11.42 -36.29 10.08
CA GLU A 12 -10.89 -35.15 9.32
C GLU A 12 -11.42 -33.80 9.84
N LYS A 13 -12.73 -33.72 10.12
CA LYS A 13 -13.35 -32.53 10.75
C LYS A 13 -12.77 -32.24 12.14
N GLN A 14 -12.48 -33.26 12.94
CA GLN A 14 -11.88 -33.08 14.26
C GLN A 14 -10.42 -32.62 14.20
N LEU A 15 -9.65 -33.06 13.19
CA LEU A 15 -8.29 -32.61 12.88
C LEU A 15 -8.26 -31.14 12.41
N CYS A 16 -9.08 -30.79 11.42
CA CYS A 16 -9.19 -29.40 10.93
C CYS A 16 -9.62 -28.43 12.05
N LEU A 17 -10.63 -28.81 12.84
CA LEU A 17 -11.03 -28.05 14.03
C LEU A 17 -9.88 -27.95 15.05
N SER A 18 -9.11 -29.02 15.26
CA SER A 18 -7.94 -29.04 16.16
C SER A 18 -6.85 -28.05 15.75
N PHE A 19 -6.63 -27.90 14.46
CA PHE A 19 -5.67 -26.95 13.92
C PHE A 19 -6.16 -25.51 14.11
N ILE A 20 -7.43 -25.24 13.78
CA ILE A 20 -8.04 -23.90 13.91
C ILE A 20 -8.10 -23.43 15.38
N THR A 21 -8.48 -24.30 16.32
CA THR A 21 -8.48 -23.97 17.76
C THR A 21 -7.07 -23.98 18.37
N GLY A 22 -6.19 -24.82 17.83
CA GLY A 22 -4.78 -24.92 18.19
C GLY A 22 -4.00 -23.66 17.86
N VAL A 23 -4.01 -23.20 16.62
CA VAL A 23 -3.25 -22.01 16.19
C VAL A 23 -3.79 -20.75 16.86
N TYR A 24 -5.08 -20.42 16.70
CA TYR A 24 -5.64 -19.14 17.16
C TYR A 24 -5.63 -18.96 18.70
N GLY A 25 -5.78 -20.05 19.45
CA GLY A 25 -5.99 -20.02 20.91
C GLY A 25 -5.05 -20.89 21.75
N CYS A 26 -4.11 -21.60 21.14
CA CYS A 26 -3.31 -22.68 21.78
C CYS A 26 -4.16 -23.85 22.32
N ARG A 27 -5.38 -24.06 21.80
CA ARG A 27 -6.35 -25.05 22.30
C ARG A 27 -6.38 -26.31 21.43
N TRP A 28 -5.28 -27.05 21.49
CA TRP A 28 -5.08 -28.29 20.72
C TRP A 28 -5.95 -29.45 21.21
N LYS A 29 -6.06 -29.67 22.53
CA LYS A 29 -6.76 -30.84 23.08
C LYS A 29 -8.28 -30.65 23.08
N ARG A 30 -9.03 -31.73 22.81
CA ARG A 30 -10.50 -31.69 22.62
C ARG A 30 -11.25 -31.06 23.79
N TYR A 31 -10.85 -31.35 25.04
CA TYR A 31 -11.50 -30.82 26.25
C TYR A 31 -11.27 -29.32 26.49
N GLN A 32 -10.32 -28.68 25.80
CA GLN A 32 -10.07 -27.23 25.89
C GLN A 32 -11.03 -26.44 24.98
N ARG A 33 -11.70 -27.12 24.04
CA ARG A 33 -12.61 -26.50 23.06
C ARG A 33 -13.99 -26.39 23.70
N SER A 34 -14.50 -25.17 23.80
CA SER A 34 -15.86 -24.89 24.25
C SER A 34 -16.66 -24.26 23.11
N HIS A 35 -17.94 -24.63 23.06
CA HIS A 35 -18.97 -24.08 22.17
C HIS A 35 -19.77 -22.95 22.84
N ASP A 36 -19.38 -22.51 24.04
CA ASP A 36 -20.07 -21.47 24.78
C ASP A 36 -19.92 -20.09 24.11
N ASN A 37 -20.75 -19.14 24.52
CA ASN A 37 -20.64 -17.76 24.04
C ASN A 37 -19.27 -17.16 24.38
N SER A 38 -18.68 -16.41 23.45
CA SER A 38 -17.44 -15.66 23.71
C SER A 38 -17.69 -14.57 24.76
N SER A 39 -16.71 -14.38 25.65
CA SER A 39 -16.75 -13.35 26.68
C SER A 39 -16.69 -11.93 26.09
N LYS A 40 -17.12 -10.92 26.86
CA LYS A 40 -17.01 -9.50 26.47
C LYS A 40 -15.56 -9.12 26.10
N TRP A 41 -14.57 -9.68 26.79
CA TRP A 41 -13.15 -9.45 26.52
C TRP A 41 -12.67 -10.09 25.20
N GLU A 42 -13.11 -11.31 24.88
CA GLU A 42 -12.79 -11.94 23.58
C GLU A 42 -13.43 -11.19 22.42
N CYS A 43 -14.67 -10.73 22.58
CA CYS A 43 -15.33 -9.85 21.60
C CYS A 43 -14.58 -8.51 21.44
N ALA A 44 -14.09 -7.90 22.53
CA ALA A 44 -13.28 -6.69 22.46
C ALA A 44 -11.96 -6.91 21.69
N TRP A 45 -11.26 -8.02 21.94
CA TRP A 45 -10.04 -8.38 21.20
C TRP A 45 -10.31 -8.68 19.72
N PHE A 46 -11.47 -9.27 19.38
CA PHE A 46 -11.89 -9.42 17.99
C PHE A 46 -12.17 -8.05 17.33
N MET A 47 -12.80 -7.11 18.02
CA MET A 47 -12.97 -5.75 17.50
C MET A 47 -11.63 -5.04 17.28
N ILE A 48 -10.67 -5.19 18.20
CA ILE A 48 -9.30 -4.66 18.01
C ILE A 48 -8.67 -5.29 16.77
N LEU A 49 -8.74 -6.62 16.59
CA LEU A 49 -8.25 -7.31 15.39
C LEU A 49 -8.91 -6.78 14.10
N CYS A 50 -10.21 -6.50 14.10
CA CYS A 50 -10.93 -5.90 12.98
C CYS A 50 -10.44 -4.48 12.65
N CYS A 51 -10.24 -3.64 13.67
CA CYS A 51 -9.69 -2.29 13.48
C CYS A 51 -8.24 -2.34 12.96
N THR A 52 -7.40 -3.20 13.53
CA THR A 52 -6.00 -3.40 13.10
C THR A 52 -5.92 -3.91 11.66
N PHE A 53 -6.77 -4.87 11.27
CA PHE A 53 -6.88 -5.35 9.89
C PHE A 53 -7.29 -4.22 8.94
N SER A 54 -8.34 -3.46 9.28
CA SER A 54 -8.86 -2.37 8.44
C SER A 54 -7.82 -1.27 8.23
N LEU A 55 -7.10 -0.89 9.30
CA LEU A 55 -6.01 0.08 9.22
C LEU A 55 -4.84 -0.43 8.36
N LEU A 56 -4.46 -1.70 8.50
CA LEU A 56 -3.42 -2.32 7.70
C LEU A 56 -3.79 -2.49 6.22
N VAL A 57 -5.07 -2.68 5.87
CA VAL A 57 -5.54 -2.65 4.47
C VAL A 57 -5.28 -1.27 3.86
N VAL A 58 -5.69 -0.19 4.54
CA VAL A 58 -5.48 1.19 4.05
C VAL A 58 -3.98 1.53 3.98
N TRP A 59 -3.20 1.11 4.97
CA TRP A 59 -1.75 1.32 5.01
C TRP A 59 -1.00 0.54 3.93
N ALA A 60 -1.36 -0.73 3.67
CA ALA A 60 -0.77 -1.51 2.58
C ALA A 60 -1.15 -0.95 1.20
N TYR A 61 -2.38 -0.45 1.04
CA TYR A 61 -2.82 0.24 -0.18
C TYR A 61 -2.05 1.55 -0.38
N PHE A 62 -1.87 2.37 0.67
CA PHE A 62 -1.05 3.59 0.59
C PHE A 62 0.35 3.30 0.05
N TRP A 63 1.06 2.30 0.60
CA TRP A 63 2.41 1.96 0.14
C TRP A 63 2.44 1.41 -1.29
N LEU A 64 1.41 0.69 -1.73
CA LEU A 64 1.30 0.21 -3.11
C LEU A 64 1.21 1.38 -4.11
N GLU A 65 0.32 2.34 -3.85
CA GLU A 65 0.08 3.48 -4.74
C GLU A 65 1.19 4.54 -4.66
N ALA A 66 1.79 4.74 -3.47
CA ALA A 66 2.94 5.63 -3.26
C ALA A 66 4.23 5.16 -3.94
N HIS A 67 4.23 4.00 -4.61
CA HIS A 67 5.37 3.53 -5.41
C HIS A 67 5.84 4.55 -6.46
N ASN A 68 4.94 5.39 -6.96
CA ASN A 68 5.23 6.52 -7.85
C ASN A 68 6.36 7.41 -7.33
N ASP A 69 6.50 7.56 -6.00
CA ASP A 69 7.39 8.54 -5.37
C ASP A 69 8.28 8.01 -4.23
N TYR A 70 8.55 6.70 -4.22
CA TYR A 70 9.52 6.08 -3.33
C TYR A 70 10.90 6.79 -3.29
N ASN A 71 11.39 7.28 -4.44
CA ASN A 71 12.64 8.06 -4.48
C ASN A 71 12.50 9.47 -3.86
N GLN A 72 11.31 10.09 -3.92
CA GLN A 72 11.05 11.36 -3.26
C GLN A 72 11.03 11.20 -1.73
N PHE A 73 10.41 10.13 -1.22
CA PHE A 73 10.46 9.76 0.20
C PHE A 73 11.89 9.51 0.69
N ASN A 74 12.68 8.72 -0.05
CA ASN A 74 14.08 8.46 0.29
C ASN A 74 14.93 9.74 0.28
N TRP A 75 14.63 10.69 -0.61
CA TRP A 75 15.25 12.03 -0.61
C TRP A 75 14.83 12.89 0.59
N LEU A 76 13.56 12.85 1.02
CA LEU A 76 13.10 13.54 2.23
C LEU A 76 13.75 12.97 3.51
N LEU A 77 13.91 11.64 3.57
CA LEU A 77 14.66 10.98 4.65
C LEU A 77 16.14 11.42 4.64
N TYR A 78 16.80 11.40 3.48
CA TYR A 78 18.18 11.89 3.34
C TYR A 78 18.33 13.35 3.78
N ASN A 79 17.38 14.23 3.43
CA ASN A 79 17.42 15.64 3.81
C ASN A 79 17.22 15.87 5.33
N ARG A 80 16.64 14.91 6.07
CA ARG A 80 16.58 14.92 7.55
C ARG A 80 17.76 14.19 8.22
N SER A 81 18.34 13.17 7.59
CA SER A 81 19.37 12.30 8.19
C SER A 81 20.81 12.64 7.81
N GLY A 82 21.02 13.33 6.70
CA GLY A 82 22.33 13.51 6.04
C GLY A 82 22.87 12.25 5.34
N GLU A 83 22.20 11.09 5.43
CA GLU A 83 22.70 9.80 4.94
C GLU A 83 21.66 9.07 4.10
N TRP A 84 22.00 8.76 2.85
CA TRP A 84 21.09 8.10 1.91
C TRP A 84 20.90 6.64 2.31
N LYS A 85 19.66 6.26 2.59
CA LYS A 85 19.22 4.90 2.86
C LYS A 85 17.85 4.71 2.24
N ASP A 86 17.58 3.52 1.74
CA ASP A 86 16.23 3.19 1.30
C ASP A 86 15.33 2.91 2.50
N GLY A 87 14.46 3.86 2.83
CA GLY A 87 13.47 3.73 3.89
C GLY A 87 12.21 2.97 3.45
N THR A 88 11.97 2.84 2.13
CA THR A 88 10.77 2.16 1.62
C THR A 88 10.84 0.66 1.86
N ILE A 89 12.01 0.03 1.64
CA ILE A 89 12.20 -1.42 1.84
C ILE A 89 11.82 -1.88 3.27
N PRO A 90 12.38 -1.33 4.37
CA PRO A 90 12.04 -1.79 5.72
C PRO A 90 10.60 -1.49 6.11
N ILE A 91 10.02 -0.36 5.67
CA ILE A 91 8.62 -0.04 5.96
C ILE A 91 7.69 -0.98 5.20
N PHE A 92 7.91 -1.19 3.90
CA PHE A 92 7.12 -2.12 3.10
C PHE A 92 7.23 -3.56 3.63
N ALA A 93 8.44 -4.03 3.95
CA ALA A 93 8.66 -5.38 4.47
C ALA A 93 7.98 -5.61 5.84
N THR A 94 8.12 -4.67 6.78
CA THR A 94 7.45 -4.78 8.09
C THR A 94 5.93 -4.68 7.96
N SER A 95 5.43 -3.83 7.08
CA SER A 95 3.99 -3.69 6.76
C SER A 95 3.42 -4.95 6.12
N ALA A 96 4.14 -5.57 5.17
CA ALA A 96 3.73 -6.80 4.52
C ALA A 96 3.70 -7.99 5.50
N VAL A 97 4.69 -8.10 6.42
CA VAL A 97 4.69 -9.11 7.48
C VAL A 97 3.53 -8.88 8.46
N GLY A 98 3.32 -7.65 8.91
CA GLY A 98 2.21 -7.27 9.78
C GLY A 98 0.84 -7.57 9.17
N PHE A 99 0.63 -7.14 7.92
CA PHE A 99 -0.60 -7.43 7.16
C PHE A 99 -0.82 -8.94 6.98
N SER A 100 0.20 -9.70 6.57
CA SER A 100 0.12 -11.16 6.39
C SER A 100 -0.22 -11.91 7.67
N TYR A 101 0.30 -11.46 8.82
CA TYR A 101 -0.02 -12.02 10.13
C TYR A 101 -1.46 -11.69 10.55
N ILE A 102 -1.91 -10.44 10.36
CA ILE A 102 -3.23 -9.98 10.78
C ILE A 102 -4.34 -10.53 9.89
N ILE A 103 -4.14 -10.65 8.56
CA ILE A 103 -5.11 -11.31 7.68
C ILE A 103 -5.24 -12.81 7.98
N PHE A 104 -4.14 -13.49 8.34
CA PHE A 104 -4.18 -14.89 8.77
C PHE A 104 -4.98 -15.06 10.07
N LEU A 105 -4.76 -14.20 11.07
CA LEU A 105 -5.57 -14.19 12.29
C LEU A 105 -7.04 -13.83 12.04
N MET A 106 -7.33 -12.94 11.09
CA MET A 106 -8.69 -12.59 10.67
C MET A 106 -9.41 -13.81 10.04
N ILE A 107 -8.75 -14.51 9.12
CA ILE A 107 -9.28 -15.73 8.49
C ILE A 107 -9.55 -16.79 9.56
N LEU A 108 -8.64 -17.00 10.51
CA LEU A 108 -8.86 -17.92 11.64
C LEU A 108 -10.06 -17.49 12.51
N ALA A 109 -10.20 -16.21 12.84
CA ALA A 109 -11.34 -15.71 13.62
C ALA A 109 -12.68 -15.94 12.89
N LEU A 110 -12.74 -15.68 11.59
CA LEU A 110 -13.91 -15.97 10.74
C LEU A 110 -14.21 -17.48 10.69
N CYS A 111 -13.18 -18.33 10.63
CA CYS A 111 -13.35 -19.79 10.74
C CYS A 111 -13.93 -20.20 12.11
N HIS A 112 -13.44 -19.66 13.23
CA HIS A 112 -14.00 -19.89 14.57
C HIS A 112 -15.49 -19.52 14.64
N ILE A 113 -15.86 -18.36 14.10
CA ILE A 113 -17.26 -17.89 14.01
C ILE A 113 -18.10 -18.87 13.16
N SER A 114 -17.59 -19.32 12.01
CA SER A 114 -18.30 -20.25 11.13
C SER A 114 -18.62 -21.61 11.79
N LEU A 115 -17.71 -22.06 12.65
CA LEU A 115 -17.72 -23.34 13.37
C LEU A 115 -18.40 -23.26 14.74
N GLY A 116 -18.82 -22.08 15.19
CA GLY A 116 -19.40 -21.88 16.52
C GLY A 116 -18.40 -22.20 17.64
N GLN A 117 -17.18 -21.63 17.56
CA GLN A 117 -16.14 -21.71 18.59
C GLN A 117 -15.94 -20.35 19.26
N GLN A 118 -15.51 -20.34 20.52
CA GLN A 118 -15.15 -19.10 21.22
C GLN A 118 -13.93 -18.41 20.58
N LEU A 119 -13.99 -17.09 20.43
CA LEU A 119 -12.94 -16.21 19.90
C LEU A 119 -11.78 -15.98 20.88
N ASN A 120 -11.31 -17.03 21.54
CA ASN A 120 -10.18 -16.99 22.47
C ASN A 120 -8.84 -16.80 21.73
N LEU A 121 -8.48 -15.54 21.48
CA LEU A 121 -7.20 -15.15 20.91
C LEU A 121 -6.07 -15.37 21.93
N TYR A 122 -5.08 -16.20 21.60
CA TYR A 122 -3.97 -16.50 22.51
C TYR A 122 -3.14 -15.25 22.88
N TRP A 123 -2.50 -15.23 24.05
CA TRP A 123 -1.82 -14.02 24.57
C TRP A 123 -0.68 -13.52 23.66
N VAL A 124 0.07 -14.42 23.02
CA VAL A 124 1.09 -14.06 22.01
C VAL A 124 0.45 -13.35 20.81
N HIS A 125 -0.74 -13.79 20.37
CA HIS A 125 -1.47 -13.12 19.29
C HIS A 125 -2.06 -11.78 19.74
N LYS A 126 -2.51 -11.64 20.99
CA LYS A 126 -2.89 -10.34 21.57
C LYS A 126 -1.71 -9.35 21.54
N ILE A 127 -0.51 -9.78 21.91
CA ILE A 127 0.71 -8.97 21.77
C ILE A 127 0.97 -8.62 20.30
N GLY A 128 0.96 -9.61 19.39
CA GLY A 128 1.19 -9.37 17.96
C GLY A 128 0.20 -8.39 17.32
N VAL A 129 -1.08 -8.46 17.70
CA VAL A 129 -2.12 -7.50 17.27
C VAL A 129 -1.85 -6.11 17.83
N SER A 130 -1.53 -5.98 19.13
CA SER A 130 -1.18 -4.68 19.72
C SER A 130 0.07 -4.07 19.08
N VAL A 131 1.12 -4.85 18.84
CA VAL A 131 2.35 -4.39 18.18
C VAL A 131 2.07 -3.93 16.75
N ALA A 132 1.32 -4.72 15.97
CA ALA A 132 0.92 -4.35 14.62
C ALA A 132 0.07 -3.07 14.60
N LEU A 133 -0.87 -2.90 15.55
CA LEU A 133 -1.68 -1.69 15.67
C LEU A 133 -0.82 -0.46 16.01
N ILE A 134 0.03 -0.55 17.04
CA ILE A 134 0.88 0.55 17.49
C ILE A 134 1.86 0.96 16.38
N THR A 135 2.56 0.01 15.75
CA THR A 135 3.52 0.31 14.67
C THR A 135 2.84 0.93 13.45
N THR A 136 1.63 0.47 13.09
CA THR A 136 0.87 1.07 11.97
C THR A 136 0.41 2.50 12.32
N VAL A 137 -0.11 2.74 13.52
CA VAL A 137 -0.51 4.09 13.97
C VAL A 137 0.69 5.04 14.02
N SER A 138 1.84 4.60 14.56
CA SER A 138 3.07 5.39 14.54
C SER A 138 3.57 5.66 13.12
N GLY A 139 3.44 4.69 12.20
CA GLY A 139 3.75 4.87 10.78
C GLY A 139 2.87 5.91 10.09
N VAL A 140 1.55 5.87 10.32
CA VAL A 140 0.58 6.84 9.78
C VAL A 140 0.89 8.26 10.28
N VAL A 141 1.18 8.43 11.57
CA VAL A 141 1.58 9.73 12.14
C VAL A 141 2.90 10.21 11.54
N PHE A 142 3.91 9.35 11.46
CA PHE A 142 5.20 9.68 10.86
C PHE A 142 5.09 10.16 9.39
N ILE A 143 4.24 9.50 8.58
CA ILE A 143 3.98 9.91 7.20
C ILE A 143 3.20 11.24 7.15
N ASN A 144 2.21 11.47 8.02
CA ASN A 144 1.51 12.75 8.13
C ASN A 144 2.42 13.95 8.49
N ASP A 145 3.55 13.69 9.15
CA ASP A 145 4.49 14.71 9.65
C ASP A 145 5.79 14.81 8.84
N LEU A 146 6.01 13.89 7.89
CA LEU A 146 7.13 13.91 6.93
C LEU A 146 6.68 14.22 5.50
N TRP A 147 5.51 13.71 5.10
CA TRP A 147 5.17 13.49 3.68
C TRP A 147 3.65 13.56 3.45
N ARG A 148 3.00 14.59 4.01
CA ARG A 148 1.53 14.71 4.07
C ARG A 148 0.83 14.74 2.71
N GLU A 149 1.45 15.38 1.71
CA GLU A 149 0.82 15.63 0.40
C GLU A 149 0.56 14.33 -0.40
N GLU A 150 1.20 13.23 -0.03
CA GLU A 150 0.97 11.94 -0.69
C GLU A 150 -0.33 11.26 -0.27
N TRP A 151 -1.00 11.67 0.81
CA TRP A 151 -2.30 11.07 1.17
C TRP A 151 -3.35 11.26 0.06
N ASP A 152 -3.15 12.27 -0.81
CA ASP A 152 -3.95 12.47 -2.03
C ASP A 152 -3.74 11.36 -3.07
N ILE A 153 -2.64 10.59 -3.05
CA ILE A 153 -2.44 9.44 -3.96
C ILE A 153 -3.53 8.38 -3.76
N ILE A 154 -4.10 8.25 -2.55
CA ILE A 154 -5.21 7.33 -2.28
C ILE A 154 -6.48 7.81 -3.00
N LEU A 155 -6.80 9.10 -2.92
CA LEU A 155 -7.99 9.68 -3.56
C LEU A 155 -7.85 9.78 -5.08
N ILE A 156 -6.62 9.87 -5.59
CA ILE A 156 -6.30 9.91 -7.02
C ILE A 156 -6.27 8.49 -7.61
N SER A 157 -5.65 7.52 -6.93
CA SER A 157 -5.66 6.11 -7.34
C SER A 157 -7.08 5.53 -7.38
N PHE A 158 -7.98 5.87 -6.43
CA PHE A 158 -9.38 5.43 -6.49
C PHE A 158 -10.13 5.89 -7.76
N GLN A 159 -9.70 6.96 -8.44
CA GLN A 159 -10.25 7.37 -9.75
C GLN A 159 -9.79 6.43 -10.89
N SER A 160 -8.80 5.56 -10.66
CA SER A 160 -8.37 4.49 -11.58
C SER A 160 -8.77 3.09 -11.10
N THR A 161 -8.62 2.82 -9.80
CA THR A 161 -8.80 1.49 -9.18
C THR A 161 -10.23 1.22 -8.70
N GLY A 162 -11.03 2.27 -8.49
CA GLY A 162 -12.39 2.22 -7.91
C GLY A 162 -13.29 1.12 -8.46
N PRO A 163 -13.44 0.96 -9.80
CA PRO A 163 -14.25 -0.12 -10.39
C PRO A 163 -13.83 -1.53 -9.93
N PHE A 164 -12.53 -1.77 -9.77
CA PHE A 164 -11.98 -3.07 -9.39
C PHE A 164 -12.01 -3.29 -7.88
N VAL A 165 -11.78 -2.22 -7.10
CA VAL A 165 -11.93 -2.22 -5.64
C VAL A 165 -13.38 -2.49 -5.24
N HIS A 166 -14.36 -1.92 -5.96
CA HIS A 166 -15.78 -2.21 -5.80
C HIS A 166 -16.09 -3.70 -6.00
N ILE A 167 -15.70 -4.28 -7.14
CA ILE A 167 -15.93 -5.70 -7.46
C ILE A 167 -15.26 -6.61 -6.41
N GLY A 168 -14.05 -6.28 -5.96
CA GLY A 168 -13.35 -7.01 -4.89
C GLY A 168 -14.08 -6.95 -3.55
N ALA A 169 -14.52 -5.77 -3.13
CA ALA A 169 -15.29 -5.57 -1.90
C ALA A 169 -16.66 -6.27 -1.97
N LEU A 170 -17.31 -6.25 -3.13
CA LEU A 170 -18.58 -6.94 -3.37
C LEU A 170 -18.41 -8.46 -3.32
N ALA A 171 -17.37 -9.02 -3.95
CA ALA A 171 -17.05 -10.45 -3.89
C ALA A 171 -16.74 -10.91 -2.44
N ALA A 172 -16.01 -10.09 -1.68
CA ALA A 172 -15.74 -10.34 -0.26
C ALA A 172 -17.03 -10.34 0.58
N THR A 173 -17.88 -9.32 0.45
CA THR A 173 -19.18 -9.24 1.15
C THR A 173 -20.14 -10.35 0.74
N THR A 174 -20.16 -10.73 -0.53
CA THR A 174 -20.92 -11.90 -1.04
C THR A 174 -20.47 -13.19 -0.34
N SER A 175 -19.15 -13.39 -0.23
CA SER A 175 -18.55 -14.55 0.45
C SER A 175 -18.86 -14.59 1.95
N LEU A 176 -18.81 -13.42 2.63
CA LEU A 176 -19.22 -13.27 4.03
C LEU A 176 -20.72 -13.58 4.24
N GLY A 177 -21.54 -13.51 3.19
CA GLY A 177 -22.96 -13.91 3.24
C GLY A 177 -23.17 -15.35 3.73
N TRP A 178 -22.22 -16.27 3.49
CA TRP A 178 -22.29 -17.63 4.04
C TRP A 178 -22.14 -17.66 5.57
N LEU A 179 -21.30 -16.79 6.14
CA LEU A 179 -21.15 -16.65 7.59
C LEU A 179 -22.38 -15.99 8.19
N VAL A 180 -22.84 -14.89 7.59
CA VAL A 180 -24.02 -14.14 8.06
C VAL A 180 -25.27 -15.01 8.02
N ALA A 181 -25.58 -15.68 6.91
CA ALA A 181 -26.71 -16.61 6.82
C ALA A 181 -26.58 -17.76 7.84
N GLY A 182 -25.36 -18.26 8.08
CA GLY A 182 -25.10 -19.28 9.08
C GLY A 182 -25.42 -18.84 10.50
N LEU A 183 -25.05 -17.61 10.88
CA LEU A 183 -25.36 -17.02 12.19
C LEU A 183 -26.84 -16.65 12.31
N VAL A 184 -27.43 -16.10 11.26
CA VAL A 184 -28.84 -15.68 11.22
C VAL A 184 -29.77 -16.87 11.33
N VAL A 185 -29.53 -18.00 10.64
CA VAL A 185 -30.44 -19.16 10.71
C VAL A 185 -30.19 -20.04 11.94
N ARG A 186 -28.98 -20.07 12.52
CA ARG A 186 -28.69 -20.86 13.75
C ARG A 186 -29.01 -20.12 15.06
N GLY A 187 -29.21 -18.80 15.03
CA GLY A 187 -29.39 -18.00 16.23
C GLY A 187 -30.69 -18.29 17.01
N GLN A 188 -30.62 -18.17 18.34
CA GLN A 188 -31.79 -18.23 19.24
C GLN A 188 -32.33 -16.83 19.65
N ARG A 189 -31.62 -15.75 19.30
CA ARG A 189 -31.93 -14.38 19.74
C ARG A 189 -32.38 -13.50 18.57
N THR A 190 -33.70 -13.42 18.37
CA THR A 190 -34.33 -12.70 17.24
C THR A 190 -33.80 -11.28 17.05
N LYS A 191 -33.67 -10.50 18.13
CA LYS A 191 -33.11 -9.12 18.09
C LYS A 191 -31.69 -9.07 17.53
N PHE A 192 -30.83 -10.04 17.85
CA PHE A 192 -29.45 -10.10 17.33
C PHE A 192 -29.43 -10.52 15.85
N GLN A 193 -30.26 -11.50 15.47
CA GLN A 193 -30.40 -11.96 14.09
C GLN A 193 -30.86 -10.80 13.16
N MET A 194 -31.84 -10.02 13.60
CA MET A 194 -32.34 -8.85 12.85
C MET A 194 -31.29 -7.75 12.71
N VAL A 195 -30.54 -7.43 13.78
CA VAL A 195 -29.47 -6.41 13.71
C VAL A 195 -28.32 -6.85 12.80
N LEU A 196 -27.88 -8.12 12.90
CA LEU A 196 -26.82 -8.65 12.06
C LEU A 196 -27.21 -8.70 10.57
N LEU A 197 -28.44 -9.14 10.28
CA LEU A 197 -28.98 -9.16 8.92
C LEU A 197 -29.15 -7.75 8.35
N LEU A 198 -29.70 -6.82 9.13
CA LEU A 198 -29.86 -5.42 8.73
C LEU A 198 -28.52 -4.76 8.43
N MET A 199 -27.51 -4.94 9.29
CA MET A 199 -26.15 -4.43 9.06
C MET A 199 -25.55 -5.00 7.77
N TYR A 200 -25.70 -6.31 7.53
CA TYR A 200 -25.22 -6.94 6.29
C TYR A 200 -25.92 -6.41 5.03
N VAL A 201 -27.25 -6.26 5.08
CA VAL A 201 -28.03 -5.71 3.97
C VAL A 201 -27.69 -4.24 3.71
N ILE A 202 -27.43 -3.43 4.74
CA ILE A 202 -26.97 -2.04 4.60
C ILE A 202 -25.60 -2.00 3.91
N VAL A 203 -24.64 -2.83 4.32
CA VAL A 203 -23.31 -2.88 3.69
C VAL A 203 -23.40 -3.37 2.24
N LEU A 204 -24.22 -4.39 1.96
CA LEU A 204 -24.41 -4.91 0.60
C LEU A 204 -25.09 -3.88 -0.32
N LEU A 205 -26.13 -3.18 0.17
CA LEU A 205 -26.79 -2.09 -0.56
C LEU A 205 -25.86 -0.90 -0.79
N ALA A 206 -25.03 -0.54 0.20
CA ALA A 206 -24.03 0.51 0.04
C ALA A 206 -22.99 0.14 -1.02
N LEU A 207 -22.62 -1.14 -1.15
CA LEU A 207 -21.75 -1.62 -2.24
C LEU A 207 -22.45 -1.62 -3.60
N TYR A 208 -23.72 -2.03 -3.70
CA TYR A 208 -24.49 -1.91 -4.94
C TYR A 208 -24.65 -0.46 -5.43
N LEU A 209 -24.70 0.50 -4.51
CA LEU A 209 -24.82 1.93 -4.83
C LEU A 209 -23.46 2.65 -4.96
N ALA A 210 -22.35 2.04 -4.54
CA ALA A 210 -21.02 2.68 -4.56
C ALA A 210 -20.55 3.13 -5.97
N PRO A 211 -20.83 2.41 -7.08
CA PRO A 211 -20.51 2.86 -8.43
C PRO A 211 -21.08 4.23 -8.83
N LEU A 212 -22.16 4.70 -8.18
CA LEU A 212 -22.71 6.05 -8.38
C LEU A 212 -21.79 7.16 -7.82
N SER A 213 -20.89 6.84 -6.88
CA SER A 213 -19.92 7.79 -6.31
C SER A 213 -18.51 7.67 -6.90
N ILE A 214 -18.24 6.61 -7.66
CA ILE A 214 -16.93 6.39 -8.31
C ILE A 214 -16.88 7.26 -9.58
N SER A 215 -16.22 8.41 -9.47
CA SER A 215 -15.89 9.25 -10.63
C SER A 215 -14.50 8.93 -11.14
N SER A 216 -14.38 8.65 -12.45
CA SER A 216 -13.12 8.38 -13.13
C SER A 216 -13.06 9.16 -14.43
N PRO A 217 -11.93 9.81 -14.78
CA PRO A 217 -11.74 10.37 -16.12
C PRO A 217 -11.65 9.28 -17.19
N CYS A 218 -11.28 8.03 -16.83
CA CYS A 218 -11.12 6.94 -17.79
C CYS A 218 -12.42 6.18 -18.12
N ILE A 219 -13.54 6.54 -17.49
CA ILE A 219 -14.88 6.08 -17.91
C ILE A 219 -15.37 7.05 -19.00
N MET A 220 -14.96 6.81 -20.24
CA MET A 220 -15.26 7.65 -21.41
C MET A 220 -15.25 6.84 -22.71
N ASP A 221 -15.93 7.34 -23.74
CA ASP A 221 -15.85 6.74 -25.07
C ASP A 221 -14.46 6.93 -25.68
N ARG A 222 -13.95 5.86 -26.32
CA ARG A 222 -12.60 5.80 -26.91
C ARG A 222 -12.33 6.93 -27.93
N ASN A 223 -13.38 7.43 -28.59
CA ASN A 223 -13.32 8.52 -29.57
C ASN A 223 -13.17 9.92 -28.94
N SER A 224 -13.39 10.07 -27.63
CA SER A 224 -13.26 11.33 -26.89
C SER A 224 -11.87 11.53 -26.26
N LEU A 225 -11.10 10.45 -26.15
CA LEU A 225 -9.74 10.43 -25.60
C LEU A 225 -8.84 11.42 -26.35
N LYS A 226 -8.07 12.22 -25.60
CA LYS A 226 -7.16 13.21 -26.17
C LYS A 226 -5.88 12.57 -26.70
N ALA A 227 -5.10 13.36 -27.45
CA ALA A 227 -3.76 12.98 -27.86
C ALA A 227 -2.91 12.53 -26.66
N ARG A 228 -2.01 11.57 -26.90
CA ARG A 228 -1.13 11.02 -25.85
C ARG A 228 -0.31 12.14 -25.20
N PRO A 229 -0.28 12.26 -23.86
CA PRO A 229 0.52 13.27 -23.19
C PRO A 229 2.00 13.08 -23.48
N ASP A 230 2.66 14.18 -23.78
CA ASP A 230 4.10 14.26 -23.95
C ASP A 230 4.82 13.85 -22.66
N VAL A 231 5.96 13.18 -22.77
CA VAL A 231 6.77 12.80 -21.60
C VAL A 231 8.02 13.68 -21.56
N ILE A 232 8.22 14.37 -20.44
CA ILE A 232 9.41 15.14 -20.10
C ILE A 232 10.33 14.24 -19.26
N GLY A 233 11.61 14.20 -19.62
CA GLY A 233 12.62 13.44 -18.88
C GLY A 233 13.09 14.19 -17.64
N ARG A 234 12.54 13.87 -16.48
CA ARG A 234 12.85 14.51 -15.19
C ARG A 234 14.27 14.16 -14.75
N ARG A 235 15.14 15.16 -14.66
CA ARG A 235 16.58 14.99 -14.39
C ARG A 235 17.24 14.02 -15.40
N GLY A 236 16.65 13.94 -16.60
CA GLY A 236 16.90 12.95 -17.65
C GLY A 236 16.00 11.70 -17.54
N ALA A 237 16.61 10.54 -17.27
CA ALA A 237 15.94 9.26 -17.02
C ALA A 237 16.66 8.57 -15.84
N PRO A 238 16.48 9.04 -14.60
CA PRO A 238 17.28 8.64 -13.44
C PRO A 238 17.12 7.16 -13.07
N MET A 239 16.03 6.48 -13.46
CA MET A 239 15.91 5.02 -13.37
C MET A 239 16.84 4.24 -14.33
N LEU A 240 17.58 4.90 -15.23
CA LEU A 240 18.45 4.26 -16.24
C LEU A 240 19.92 4.69 -16.17
N ALA A 241 20.24 5.81 -15.52
CA ALA A 241 21.57 6.37 -15.34
C ALA A 241 21.51 7.50 -14.29
N PRO A 242 22.64 7.93 -13.68
CA PRO A 242 22.62 8.88 -12.57
C PRO A 242 21.97 10.23 -12.92
N GLU A 243 21.09 10.72 -12.04
CA GLU A 243 20.31 11.95 -12.26
C GLU A 243 21.16 13.17 -12.61
N ASN A 244 20.63 14.07 -13.45
CA ASN A 244 21.30 15.30 -13.90
C ASN A 244 22.65 15.10 -14.63
N THR A 245 23.02 13.87 -15.03
CA THR A 245 24.21 13.60 -15.87
C THR A 245 23.89 13.56 -17.37
N LEU A 246 24.90 13.83 -18.22
CA LEU A 246 24.80 13.66 -19.68
C LEU A 246 24.32 12.24 -20.10
N MET A 247 24.62 11.19 -19.33
CA MET A 247 24.13 9.85 -19.65
C MET A 247 22.62 9.73 -19.40
N SER A 248 22.12 10.27 -18.28
CA SER A 248 20.69 10.31 -17.96
C SER A 248 19.89 11.02 -19.04
N PHE A 249 20.35 12.19 -19.50
CA PHE A 249 19.71 12.91 -20.61
C PHE A 249 19.75 12.13 -21.93
N ASN A 250 20.87 11.46 -22.27
CA ASN A 250 20.94 10.61 -23.46
C ASN A 250 19.99 9.40 -23.36
N LYS A 251 19.90 8.74 -22.20
CA LYS A 251 18.95 7.63 -21.95
C LYS A 251 17.50 8.09 -22.08
N ALA A 252 17.17 9.31 -21.64
CA ALA A 252 15.85 9.93 -21.80
C ALA A 252 15.50 10.20 -23.27
N LEU A 253 16.42 10.77 -24.03
CA LEU A 253 16.25 10.99 -25.48
C LEU A 253 16.06 9.67 -26.25
N GLN A 254 16.70 8.58 -25.81
CA GLN A 254 16.45 7.21 -26.32
C GLN A 254 15.07 6.65 -25.95
N GLN A 255 14.37 7.24 -24.97
CA GLN A 255 12.95 6.99 -24.72
C GLN A 255 12.02 7.93 -25.51
N GLY A 256 12.55 8.87 -26.28
CA GLY A 256 11.75 9.76 -27.15
C GLY A 256 11.05 10.92 -26.42
N VAL A 257 11.52 11.30 -25.23
CA VAL A 257 10.99 12.44 -24.46
C VAL A 257 10.95 13.73 -25.30
N SER A 258 9.92 14.57 -25.10
CA SER A 258 9.76 15.83 -25.86
C SER A 258 10.64 16.96 -25.32
N SER A 259 10.90 16.94 -24.01
CA SER A 259 11.71 17.91 -23.29
C SER A 259 12.60 17.21 -22.25
N LEU A 260 13.71 17.87 -21.87
CA LEU A 260 14.59 17.46 -20.77
C LEU A 260 14.40 18.42 -19.61
N GLU A 261 13.97 17.93 -18.45
CA GLU A 261 13.91 18.72 -17.22
C GLU A 261 15.21 18.54 -16.42
N ALA A 262 15.74 19.64 -15.87
CA ALA A 262 16.88 19.59 -14.97
C ALA A 262 16.82 20.68 -13.89
N ASP A 263 17.45 20.36 -12.76
CA ASP A 263 17.65 21.26 -11.64
C ASP A 263 18.98 22.00 -11.82
N VAL A 264 18.95 23.33 -11.77
CA VAL A 264 20.06 24.22 -12.11
C VAL A 264 20.43 25.08 -10.92
N THR A 265 21.73 25.23 -10.68
CA THR A 265 22.31 26.27 -9.82
C THR A 265 23.56 26.86 -10.49
N VAL A 266 24.24 27.82 -9.87
CA VAL A 266 25.42 28.51 -10.42
C VAL A 266 26.60 28.33 -9.48
N SER A 267 27.79 28.07 -10.01
CA SER A 267 29.04 27.93 -9.25
C SER A 267 29.61 29.27 -8.79
N LEU A 268 30.59 29.23 -7.89
CA LEU A 268 31.24 30.38 -7.27
C LEU A 268 31.91 31.30 -8.31
N ASP A 269 32.38 30.71 -9.40
CA ASP A 269 32.97 31.33 -10.60
C ASP A 269 31.97 31.53 -11.76
N GLY A 270 30.66 31.48 -11.48
CA GLY A 270 29.61 31.96 -12.38
C GLY A 270 29.13 30.98 -13.45
N VAL A 271 29.44 29.68 -13.35
CA VAL A 271 29.05 28.66 -14.34
C VAL A 271 27.75 27.97 -13.92
N PRO A 272 26.67 28.02 -14.73
CA PRO A 272 25.45 27.27 -14.42
C PRO A 272 25.64 25.76 -14.64
N PHE A 273 25.37 24.97 -13.60
CA PHE A 273 25.52 23.53 -13.58
C PHE A 273 24.28 22.83 -13.01
N LEU A 274 24.21 21.51 -13.24
CA LEU A 274 23.01 20.73 -12.93
C LEU A 274 23.16 20.01 -11.59
N MET A 275 22.33 20.40 -10.62
CA MET A 275 22.28 19.84 -9.28
C MET A 275 20.91 20.09 -8.63
N ARG A 276 20.36 19.05 -7.99
CA ARG A 276 19.09 19.09 -7.26
C ARG A 276 19.27 19.49 -5.79
N ASP A 277 20.33 18.98 -5.17
CA ASP A 277 20.55 19.09 -3.73
C ASP A 277 21.33 20.36 -3.40
N SER A 278 21.12 20.91 -2.19
CA SER A 278 21.92 22.03 -1.69
C SER A 278 23.39 21.66 -1.47
N THR A 279 23.73 20.39 -1.28
CA THR A 279 25.12 19.93 -1.11
C THR A 279 25.45 18.80 -2.08
N LEU A 280 26.73 18.65 -2.40
CA LEU A 280 27.23 17.65 -3.35
C LEU A 280 27.24 16.20 -2.77
N ARG A 281 26.77 15.99 -1.52
CA ARG A 281 27.03 14.78 -0.70
C ARG A 281 26.31 13.49 -1.10
N ARG A 282 25.20 13.57 -1.85
CA ARG A 282 24.42 12.40 -2.29
C ARG A 282 24.86 11.89 -3.64
N THR A 283 25.09 12.80 -4.58
CA THR A 283 25.25 12.53 -6.01
C THR A 283 26.68 12.70 -6.51
N THR A 284 27.64 12.95 -5.61
CA THR A 284 29.07 12.97 -5.95
C THR A 284 29.96 12.35 -4.87
N ASP A 285 31.24 12.14 -5.20
CA ASP A 285 32.29 11.70 -4.27
C ASP A 285 32.92 12.84 -3.43
N ILE A 286 32.25 13.98 -3.27
CA ILE A 286 32.72 15.14 -2.46
C ILE A 286 33.27 14.74 -1.08
N ARG A 287 32.70 13.71 -0.44
CA ARG A 287 33.12 13.19 0.88
C ARG A 287 34.54 12.59 0.87
N LYS A 288 34.99 12.10 -0.29
CA LYS A 288 36.32 11.52 -0.54
C LYS A 288 37.32 12.59 -1.01
N VAL A 289 36.86 13.56 -1.82
CA VAL A 289 37.74 14.57 -2.47
C VAL A 289 37.94 15.84 -1.62
N TYR A 290 36.89 16.34 -0.95
CA TYR A 290 36.93 17.55 -0.14
C TYR A 290 36.15 17.36 1.19
N PRO A 291 36.61 16.46 2.09
CA PRO A 291 35.86 16.03 3.28
C PRO A 291 35.43 17.18 4.19
N ASP A 292 36.30 18.17 4.41
CA ASP A 292 36.03 19.32 5.30
C ASP A 292 34.98 20.29 4.74
N ARG A 293 34.81 20.30 3.41
CA ARG A 293 33.84 21.14 2.71
C ARG A 293 32.56 20.39 2.35
N GLN A 294 32.41 19.11 2.69
CA GLN A 294 31.31 18.27 2.19
C GLN A 294 29.91 18.86 2.48
N ASN A 295 29.72 19.52 3.63
CA ASN A 295 28.45 20.11 4.05
C ASN A 295 28.22 21.53 3.50
N LYS A 296 29.16 22.08 2.72
CA LYS A 296 29.05 23.42 2.11
C LYS A 296 28.05 23.38 0.96
N ASP A 297 27.35 24.49 0.73
CA ASP A 297 26.43 24.61 -0.40
C ASP A 297 27.16 24.38 -1.74
N ALA A 298 26.53 23.64 -2.65
CA ALA A 298 27.08 23.23 -3.94
C ALA A 298 27.45 24.42 -4.84
N SER A 299 26.75 25.55 -4.72
CA SER A 299 27.10 26.79 -5.44
C SER A 299 28.44 27.38 -4.97
N LEU A 300 28.82 27.19 -3.70
CA LEU A 300 30.01 27.81 -3.10
C LEU A 300 31.33 27.05 -3.43
N PHE A 301 31.38 26.34 -4.55
CA PHE A 301 32.56 25.69 -5.14
C PHE A 301 32.80 26.26 -6.55
N ASN A 302 34.05 26.27 -7.00
CA ASN A 302 34.36 26.65 -8.39
C ASN A 302 34.00 25.52 -9.35
N TRP A 303 33.68 25.85 -10.61
CA TRP A 303 33.32 24.87 -11.63
C TRP A 303 34.43 23.84 -11.88
N THR A 304 35.70 24.24 -11.77
CA THR A 304 36.85 23.31 -11.87
C THR A 304 36.86 22.26 -10.76
N GLU A 305 36.40 22.61 -9.56
CA GLU A 305 36.24 21.68 -8.42
C GLU A 305 35.02 20.79 -8.63
N ILE A 306 33.87 21.37 -9.02
CA ILE A 306 32.63 20.63 -9.27
C ILE A 306 32.80 19.61 -10.41
N ARG A 307 33.59 19.96 -11.43
CA ARG A 307 33.80 19.13 -12.63
C ARG A 307 34.84 18.01 -12.43
N SER A 308 35.68 18.06 -11.41
CA SER A 308 36.61 16.96 -11.09
C SER A 308 35.92 15.83 -10.31
N LEU A 309 34.78 16.10 -9.67
CA LEU A 309 34.01 15.13 -8.89
C LEU A 309 33.33 14.06 -9.75
N ASN A 310 33.32 12.84 -9.25
CA ASN A 310 32.60 11.71 -9.84
C ASN A 310 31.11 11.80 -9.50
N ALA A 311 30.27 11.96 -10.53
CA ALA A 311 28.83 12.12 -10.41
C ALA A 311 28.01 10.86 -10.75
N GLY A 312 28.65 9.68 -10.83
CA GLY A 312 27.97 8.43 -11.19
C GLY A 312 28.30 7.21 -10.34
N GLN A 313 29.42 7.18 -9.64
CA GLN A 313 29.79 6.07 -8.76
C GLN A 313 28.75 5.85 -7.63
N TRP A 314 28.19 6.93 -7.07
CA TRP A 314 27.13 6.86 -6.04
C TRP A 314 25.93 6.00 -6.47
N PHE A 315 25.53 6.07 -7.74
CA PHE A 315 24.39 5.34 -8.29
C PHE A 315 24.64 3.84 -8.33
N LEU A 316 25.90 3.42 -8.55
CA LEU A 316 26.32 2.02 -8.52
C LEU A 316 26.46 1.50 -7.08
N GLU A 317 26.81 2.38 -6.13
CA GLU A 317 26.97 2.06 -4.71
C GLU A 317 25.62 2.00 -3.95
N SER A 318 24.64 2.85 -4.29
CA SER A 318 23.35 2.93 -3.57
C SER A 318 22.14 2.32 -4.31
N ASP A 319 22.25 2.02 -5.61
CA ASP A 319 21.21 1.44 -6.49
C ASP A 319 19.77 1.99 -6.21
N PRO A 320 19.55 3.32 -6.31
CA PRO A 320 18.38 4.01 -5.77
C PRO A 320 17.04 3.70 -6.47
N TYR A 321 17.06 2.85 -7.50
CA TYR A 321 15.89 2.36 -8.23
C TYR A 321 15.96 0.83 -8.49
N TRP A 322 16.87 0.11 -7.82
CA TRP A 322 17.13 -1.33 -7.97
C TRP A 322 17.42 -1.81 -9.42
N THR A 323 18.05 -0.94 -10.22
CA THR A 323 18.31 -1.14 -11.65
C THR A 323 19.76 -1.49 -11.96
N VAL A 324 20.72 -1.28 -11.06
CA VAL A 324 22.16 -1.52 -11.32
C VAL A 324 22.45 -2.97 -11.68
N ARG A 325 21.66 -3.91 -11.15
CA ARG A 325 21.70 -5.34 -11.52
C ARG A 325 21.49 -5.59 -13.03
N SER A 326 20.67 -4.79 -13.70
CA SER A 326 20.39 -4.90 -15.14
C SER A 326 21.48 -4.32 -16.05
N LEU A 327 22.38 -3.48 -15.52
CA LEU A 327 23.41 -2.80 -16.30
C LEU A 327 24.52 -3.75 -16.77
N THR A 328 24.94 -3.60 -18.03
CA THR A 328 26.14 -4.28 -18.53
C THR A 328 27.41 -3.75 -17.86
N GLY A 329 28.47 -4.55 -17.79
CA GLY A 329 29.78 -4.09 -17.26
C GLY A 329 30.33 -2.87 -17.99
N LYS A 330 30.07 -2.75 -19.30
CA LYS A 330 30.44 -1.59 -20.12
C LYS A 330 29.65 -0.32 -19.75
N GLU A 331 28.41 -0.46 -19.29
CA GLU A 331 27.62 0.66 -18.76
C GLU A 331 28.05 1.04 -17.35
N ARG A 332 28.29 0.07 -16.46
CA ARG A 332 28.83 0.34 -15.11
C ARG A 332 30.17 1.08 -15.19
N ASN A 333 31.11 0.64 -16.02
CA ASN A 333 32.39 1.32 -16.24
C ASN A 333 32.23 2.73 -16.86
N ARG A 334 31.17 3.00 -17.61
CA ARG A 334 30.87 4.35 -18.11
C ARG A 334 30.22 5.23 -17.04
N ILE A 335 29.33 4.68 -16.21
CA ILE A 335 28.66 5.38 -15.11
C ILE A 335 29.66 5.77 -14.03
N GLY A 336 30.55 4.86 -13.62
CA GLY A 336 31.62 5.13 -12.65
C GLY A 336 32.70 6.11 -13.13
N ASN A 337 32.58 6.68 -14.33
CA ASN A 337 33.44 7.73 -14.89
C ASN A 337 32.65 8.98 -15.35
N LEU A 338 31.42 9.18 -14.86
CA LEU A 338 30.65 10.39 -15.11
C LEU A 338 31.07 11.52 -14.17
N THR A 339 31.03 12.76 -14.67
CA THR A 339 31.24 13.99 -13.91
C THR A 339 29.98 14.84 -13.89
N VAL A 340 29.93 15.87 -13.03
CA VAL A 340 28.81 16.83 -12.98
C VAL A 340 28.61 17.51 -14.35
N CYS A 341 27.35 17.67 -14.76
CA CYS A 341 26.96 18.25 -16.04
C CYS A 341 26.79 19.77 -15.94
N SER A 342 27.30 20.52 -16.91
CA SER A 342 26.96 21.94 -17.06
C SER A 342 25.61 22.11 -17.76
N LEU A 343 24.93 23.23 -17.51
CA LEU A 343 23.70 23.58 -18.24
C LEU A 343 23.94 23.64 -19.76
N VAL A 344 25.09 24.18 -20.17
CA VAL A 344 25.47 24.35 -21.59
C VAL A 344 25.58 22.99 -22.30
N GLU A 345 26.09 21.95 -21.63
CA GLU A 345 26.19 20.60 -22.20
C GLU A 345 24.81 19.96 -22.43
N MET A 346 23.90 20.05 -21.45
CA MET A 346 22.53 19.54 -21.60
C MET A 346 21.75 20.30 -22.67
N LEU A 347 21.82 21.63 -22.71
CA LEU A 347 21.11 22.41 -23.71
C LEU A 347 21.65 22.19 -25.12
N ARG A 348 22.96 21.96 -25.28
CA ARG A 348 23.55 21.51 -26.57
C ARG A 348 23.03 20.14 -26.98
N LEU A 349 22.83 19.22 -26.03
CA LEU A 349 22.27 17.90 -26.29
C LEU A 349 20.80 17.99 -26.72
N ALA A 350 19.98 18.81 -26.02
CA ALA A 350 18.59 19.09 -26.39
C ALA A 350 18.48 19.73 -27.79
N ALA A 351 19.32 20.73 -28.09
CA ALA A 351 19.38 21.39 -29.39
C ALA A 351 19.70 20.40 -30.53
N ARG A 352 20.75 19.58 -30.36
CA ARG A 352 21.13 18.53 -31.34
C ARG A 352 20.04 17.48 -31.54
N ALA A 353 19.35 17.09 -30.48
CA ALA A 353 18.27 16.10 -30.52
C ALA A 353 16.93 16.67 -31.03
N ASN A 354 16.90 17.97 -31.38
CA ASN A 354 15.70 18.71 -31.74
C ASN A 354 14.60 18.62 -30.66
N ARG A 355 14.97 18.73 -29.37
CA ARG A 355 14.07 18.71 -28.20
C ARG A 355 14.12 20.00 -27.39
N SER A 356 13.12 20.15 -26.51
CA SER A 356 13.01 21.28 -25.58
C SER A 356 13.76 21.02 -24.27
N ALA A 357 13.82 22.02 -23.39
CA ALA A 357 14.35 21.89 -22.04
C ALA A 357 13.50 22.66 -21.03
N LEU A 358 13.28 22.10 -19.84
CA LEU A 358 12.57 22.74 -18.72
C LEU A 358 13.58 22.96 -17.58
N LEU A 359 13.72 24.19 -17.11
CA LEU A 359 14.76 24.57 -16.15
C LEU A 359 14.16 24.91 -14.78
N ASN A 360 14.29 23.99 -13.83
CA ASN A 360 14.10 24.25 -12.42
C ASN A 360 15.34 24.99 -11.91
N LEU A 361 15.18 26.18 -11.32
CA LEU A 361 16.32 27.04 -10.99
C LEU A 361 16.36 27.39 -9.51
N HIS A 362 17.47 27.03 -8.88
CA HIS A 362 17.76 27.31 -7.49
C HIS A 362 18.63 28.56 -7.40
N ARG A 363 18.20 29.53 -6.58
CA ARG A 363 18.98 30.72 -6.29
C ARG A 363 20.11 30.34 -5.31
N PRO A 364 21.37 30.73 -5.54
CA PRO A 364 22.46 30.51 -4.58
C PRO A 364 22.24 31.31 -3.27
N PRO A 365 23.00 31.06 -2.19
CA PRO A 365 22.83 31.75 -0.91
C PRO A 365 23.21 33.25 -0.99
N PRO A 366 22.73 34.09 -0.05
CA PRO A 366 22.96 35.54 -0.06
C PRO A 366 24.43 35.99 -0.12
N GLU A 367 25.36 35.22 0.45
CA GLU A 367 26.81 35.49 0.43
C GLU A 367 27.45 35.24 -0.94
N HIS A 368 26.74 34.58 -1.87
CA HIS A 368 27.30 34.18 -3.15
C HIS A 368 27.53 35.40 -4.08
N PRO A 369 28.69 35.55 -4.74
CA PRO A 369 28.97 36.72 -5.59
C PRO A 369 27.93 36.90 -6.71
N HIS A 370 27.49 35.79 -7.33
CA HIS A 370 26.44 35.78 -8.36
C HIS A 370 24.98 35.85 -7.81
N TYR A 371 24.75 36.11 -6.52
CA TYR A 371 23.40 36.15 -5.91
C TYR A 371 22.43 37.12 -6.61
N LYS A 372 22.94 38.21 -7.20
CA LYS A 372 22.16 39.20 -7.96
C LYS A 372 22.19 38.98 -9.48
N THR A 373 23.04 38.08 -9.99
CA THR A 373 23.30 37.92 -11.44
C THR A 373 22.91 36.54 -11.98
N TRP A 374 22.68 35.53 -11.15
CA TRP A 374 22.49 34.11 -11.55
C TRP A 374 21.50 33.89 -12.71
N ILE A 375 20.47 34.75 -12.86
CA ILE A 375 19.54 34.74 -14.01
C ILE A 375 20.23 35.10 -15.32
N MET A 376 21.11 36.11 -15.32
CA MET A 376 21.94 36.49 -16.47
C MET A 376 22.99 35.44 -16.76
N ASP A 377 23.65 34.91 -15.74
CA ASP A 377 24.62 33.81 -15.88
C ASP A 377 23.97 32.58 -16.56
N THR A 378 22.75 32.24 -16.13
CA THR A 378 21.89 31.22 -16.76
C THR A 378 21.47 31.59 -18.18
N LEU A 379 21.03 32.82 -18.44
CA LEU A 379 20.65 33.29 -19.78
C LEU A 379 21.82 33.24 -20.78
N TRP A 380 23.02 33.63 -20.35
CA TRP A 380 24.23 33.52 -21.18
C TRP A 380 24.60 32.06 -21.45
N ALA A 381 24.42 31.15 -20.49
CA ALA A 381 24.57 29.71 -20.72
C ALA A 381 23.53 29.17 -21.73
N VAL A 382 22.27 29.62 -21.66
CA VAL A 382 21.24 29.31 -22.67
C VAL A 382 21.67 29.79 -24.05
N GLN A 383 22.09 31.04 -24.20
CA GLN A 383 22.55 31.61 -25.48
C GLN A 383 23.79 30.87 -26.02
N ARG A 384 24.80 30.62 -25.19
CA ARG A 384 26.06 29.91 -25.53
C ARG A 384 25.87 28.42 -25.87
N SER A 385 24.70 27.85 -25.57
CA SER A 385 24.35 26.50 -25.97
C SER A 385 23.92 26.38 -27.44
N GLY A 386 23.43 27.47 -28.05
CA GLY A 386 22.84 27.46 -29.39
C GLY A 386 21.40 26.93 -29.46
N ILE A 387 20.75 26.61 -28.34
CA ILE A 387 19.33 26.26 -28.33
C ILE A 387 18.45 27.48 -28.63
N SER A 388 17.35 27.28 -29.37
CA SER A 388 16.37 28.34 -29.58
C SER A 388 15.64 28.65 -28.27
N GLN A 389 15.64 29.93 -27.86
CA GLN A 389 15.02 30.40 -26.61
C GLN A 389 13.54 29.99 -26.48
N LYS A 390 12.80 29.93 -27.60
CA LYS A 390 11.40 29.47 -27.66
C LYS A 390 11.18 28.00 -27.26
N ARG A 391 12.25 27.26 -26.94
CA ARG A 391 12.24 25.85 -26.53
C ARG A 391 12.76 25.60 -25.12
N VAL A 392 13.10 26.68 -24.40
CA VAL A 392 13.53 26.63 -23.01
C VAL A 392 12.37 27.15 -22.17
N THR A 393 11.85 26.30 -21.30
CA THR A 393 10.76 26.61 -20.37
C THR A 393 11.34 27.03 -19.03
N TRP A 394 11.01 28.24 -18.61
CA TRP A 394 11.50 28.90 -17.40
C TRP A 394 10.45 28.82 -16.29
N THR A 395 10.81 28.17 -15.17
CA THR A 395 9.89 27.96 -14.04
C THR A 395 9.84 29.10 -13.00
N PRO A 396 10.92 29.86 -12.70
CA PRO A 396 10.86 30.93 -11.70
C PRO A 396 9.91 32.08 -12.04
N ASP A 397 9.11 32.51 -11.05
CA ASP A 397 8.29 33.72 -11.14
C ASP A 397 9.06 35.04 -10.96
N THR A 398 10.30 34.99 -10.45
CA THR A 398 11.12 36.20 -10.30
C THR A 398 11.68 36.68 -11.63
N ASP A 399 11.71 38.00 -11.84
CA ASP A 399 12.38 38.65 -12.98
C ASP A 399 11.88 38.23 -14.38
N ARG A 400 10.63 37.72 -14.51
CA ARG A 400 10.05 37.28 -15.81
C ARG A 400 10.20 38.32 -16.94
N GLY A 401 10.26 39.61 -16.64
CA GLY A 401 10.54 40.68 -17.60
C GLY A 401 11.89 40.57 -18.33
N ARG A 402 12.91 39.96 -17.71
CA ARG A 402 14.26 39.75 -18.26
C ARG A 402 14.37 38.49 -19.13
N VAL A 403 13.42 37.56 -19.02
CA VAL A 403 13.43 36.24 -19.68
C VAL A 403 12.34 36.07 -20.75
N ARG A 404 11.73 37.17 -21.23
CA ARG A 404 10.60 37.18 -22.19
C ARG A 404 10.81 36.42 -23.51
N GLY A 405 12.05 36.09 -23.89
CA GLY A 405 12.34 35.24 -25.05
C GLY A 405 12.18 33.72 -24.80
N LEU A 406 12.16 33.32 -23.53
CA LEU A 406 11.96 31.94 -23.08
C LEU A 406 10.47 31.66 -22.84
N GLN A 407 10.03 30.41 -23.01
CA GLN A 407 8.70 29.98 -22.58
C GLN A 407 8.56 30.14 -21.06
N GLN A 408 7.39 30.53 -20.57
CA GLN A 408 7.14 30.80 -19.15
C GLN A 408 6.10 29.82 -18.61
N THR A 409 6.43 29.09 -17.54
CA THR A 409 5.48 28.21 -16.81
C THR A 409 5.37 28.65 -15.35
N SER A 410 4.21 28.46 -14.73
CA SER A 410 4.02 28.65 -13.28
C SER A 410 4.15 27.30 -12.55
N MET A 411 4.95 27.26 -11.48
CA MET A 411 5.02 26.12 -10.54
C MET A 411 3.90 26.17 -9.48
N VAL A 412 3.15 27.28 -9.41
CA VAL A 412 2.07 27.50 -8.45
C VAL A 412 0.73 27.44 -9.18
N LYS A 413 -0.26 26.80 -8.55
CA LYS A 413 -1.65 26.80 -9.01
C LYS A 413 -2.27 28.19 -8.85
N LEU A 414 -2.33 28.94 -9.95
CA LEU A 414 -2.90 30.27 -10.05
C LEU A 414 -4.20 30.26 -10.87
N SER A 415 -5.03 31.30 -10.75
CA SER A 415 -6.22 31.44 -11.59
C SER A 415 -5.84 31.78 -13.04
N VAL A 416 -6.75 31.50 -13.98
CA VAL A 416 -6.53 31.75 -15.41
C VAL A 416 -6.31 33.25 -15.70
N GLU A 417 -6.96 34.12 -14.94
CA GLU A 417 -6.90 35.57 -15.05
C GLU A 417 -5.51 36.09 -14.64
N GLU A 418 -4.99 35.62 -13.50
CA GLU A 418 -3.66 36.00 -13.00
C GLU A 418 -2.55 35.42 -13.88
N LEU A 419 -2.72 34.21 -14.45
CA LEU A 419 -1.82 33.66 -15.46
C LEU A 419 -1.80 34.51 -16.74
N ARG A 420 -2.97 34.86 -17.30
CA ARG A 420 -3.09 35.73 -18.49
C ARG A 420 -2.47 37.11 -18.24
N LYS A 421 -2.72 37.72 -17.07
CA LYS A 421 -2.13 38.99 -16.62
C LYS A 421 -0.60 38.93 -16.49
N ARG A 422 -0.03 37.76 -16.17
CA ARG A 422 1.44 37.51 -16.17
C ARG A 422 2.02 37.13 -17.53
N GLY A 423 1.18 36.92 -18.56
CA GLY A 423 1.61 36.40 -19.86
C GLY A 423 2.07 34.93 -19.81
N ILE A 424 1.56 34.16 -18.85
CA ILE A 424 1.88 32.73 -18.66
C ILE A 424 0.80 31.89 -19.35
N HIS A 425 1.23 30.93 -20.16
CA HIS A 425 0.35 30.02 -20.92
C HIS A 425 0.50 28.55 -20.53
N SER A 426 1.33 28.24 -19.53
CA SER A 426 1.48 26.88 -19.01
C SER A 426 1.60 26.84 -17.49
N LEU A 427 1.17 25.72 -16.90
CA LEU A 427 1.43 25.37 -15.51
C LEU A 427 2.23 24.07 -15.45
N THR A 428 3.08 23.96 -14.44
CA THR A 428 3.80 22.74 -14.07
C THR A 428 3.46 22.43 -12.62
N LEU A 429 2.49 21.54 -12.39
CA LEU A 429 1.89 21.29 -11.07
C LEU A 429 2.26 19.92 -10.50
N HIS A 430 2.31 19.84 -9.16
CA HIS A 430 2.34 18.55 -8.48
C HIS A 430 1.05 17.78 -8.74
N TYR A 431 1.10 16.45 -8.83
CA TYR A 431 -0.07 15.64 -9.16
C TYR A 431 -1.22 15.81 -8.15
N SER A 432 -0.92 15.99 -6.85
CA SER A 432 -1.90 16.27 -5.80
C SER A 432 -2.68 17.58 -6.02
N GLN A 433 -2.09 18.55 -6.72
CA GLN A 433 -2.70 19.86 -6.97
C GLN A 433 -3.52 19.91 -8.28
N ALA A 434 -3.41 18.88 -9.13
CA ALA A 434 -3.91 18.84 -10.50
C ALA A 434 -5.10 17.88 -10.66
N SER A 435 -6.25 18.21 -10.06
CA SER A 435 -7.45 17.38 -10.24
C SER A 435 -7.95 17.43 -11.69
N ASN A 436 -8.69 16.41 -12.13
CA ASN A 436 -9.30 16.38 -13.47
C ASN A 436 -10.13 17.64 -13.78
N LYS A 437 -10.85 18.19 -12.78
CA LYS A 437 -11.61 19.45 -12.94
C LYS A 437 -10.70 20.65 -13.21
N ASP A 438 -9.56 20.74 -12.52
CA ASP A 438 -8.57 21.80 -12.75
C ASP A 438 -7.93 21.66 -14.14
N ILE A 439 -7.51 20.45 -14.51
CA ILE A 439 -6.88 20.15 -15.80
C ILE A 439 -7.81 20.56 -16.94
N GLN A 440 -9.09 20.13 -16.91
CA GLN A 440 -10.09 20.53 -17.90
C GLN A 440 -10.33 22.04 -17.93
N HIS A 441 -10.43 22.70 -16.77
CA HIS A 441 -10.61 24.15 -16.69
C HIS A 441 -9.44 24.95 -17.30
N PHE A 442 -8.20 24.50 -17.09
CA PHE A 442 -7.01 25.10 -17.70
C PHE A 442 -6.96 24.86 -19.22
N LEU A 443 -7.21 23.62 -19.67
CA LEU A 443 -7.17 23.25 -21.09
C LEU A 443 -8.21 24.01 -21.93
N VAL A 444 -9.46 24.11 -21.45
CA VAL A 444 -10.53 24.90 -22.09
C VAL A 444 -10.17 26.39 -22.21
N ASN A 445 -9.29 26.88 -21.34
CA ASN A 445 -8.81 28.26 -21.35
C ASN A 445 -7.52 28.47 -22.18
N ASN A 446 -7.11 27.48 -22.98
CA ASN A 446 -5.86 27.43 -23.76
C ASN A 446 -4.58 27.52 -22.89
N MET A 447 -4.61 26.93 -21.69
CA MET A 447 -3.43 26.74 -20.84
C MET A 447 -2.95 25.29 -20.94
N SER A 448 -1.67 25.07 -21.25
CA SER A 448 -1.08 23.73 -21.23
C SER A 448 -0.67 23.33 -19.81
N VAL A 449 -1.10 22.17 -19.34
CA VAL A 449 -0.74 21.63 -18.02
C VAL A 449 0.33 20.56 -18.18
N THR A 450 1.40 20.69 -17.40
CA THR A 450 2.40 19.64 -17.12
C THR A 450 2.16 19.13 -15.70
N VAL A 451 2.05 17.82 -15.52
CA VAL A 451 1.93 17.21 -14.17
C VAL A 451 3.21 16.46 -13.82
N TYR A 452 3.68 16.63 -12.58
CA TYR A 452 4.85 15.93 -12.05
C TYR A 452 4.61 15.49 -10.60
N PRO A 453 5.45 14.58 -10.08
CA PRO A 453 6.09 13.50 -10.82
C PRO A 453 5.07 12.45 -11.26
N VAL A 454 5.31 11.83 -12.42
CA VAL A 454 4.52 10.71 -12.91
C VAL A 454 5.47 9.61 -13.35
N ASN A 455 5.49 8.52 -12.59
CA ASN A 455 6.39 7.39 -12.82
C ASN A 455 5.60 6.10 -13.12
N GLU A 456 4.41 5.96 -12.52
CA GLU A 456 3.58 4.77 -12.69
C GLU A 456 2.66 4.79 -13.92
N PRO A 457 2.46 3.64 -14.60
CA PRO A 457 1.54 3.50 -15.74
C PRO A 457 0.08 3.89 -15.43
N TRP A 458 -0.40 3.62 -14.22
CA TRP A 458 -1.79 3.90 -13.84
C TRP A 458 -2.05 5.40 -13.73
N LEU A 459 -1.12 6.15 -13.10
CA LEU A 459 -1.23 7.60 -12.94
C LEU A 459 -1.09 8.31 -14.29
N TYR A 460 -0.16 7.86 -15.15
CA TYR A 460 -0.06 8.35 -16.53
C TYR A 460 -1.34 8.10 -17.34
N SER A 461 -1.97 6.94 -17.15
CA SER A 461 -3.25 6.62 -17.80
C SER A 461 -4.38 7.54 -17.33
N LEU A 462 -4.52 7.72 -16.01
CA LEU A 462 -5.51 8.60 -15.40
C LEU A 462 -5.37 10.06 -15.90
N LEU A 463 -4.14 10.55 -16.02
CA LEU A 463 -3.84 11.90 -16.49
C LEU A 463 -4.01 12.05 -18.01
N TRP A 464 -3.76 11.00 -18.80
CA TRP A 464 -4.10 10.95 -20.23
C TRP A 464 -5.62 11.02 -20.43
N CYS A 465 -6.40 10.22 -19.69
CA CYS A 465 -7.86 10.33 -19.69
C CYS A 465 -8.33 11.74 -19.28
N SER A 466 -7.65 12.37 -18.31
CA SER A 466 -7.90 13.76 -17.89
C SER A 466 -7.47 14.81 -18.93
N GLY A 467 -6.83 14.42 -20.03
CA GLY A 467 -6.46 15.28 -21.15
C GLY A 467 -5.16 16.08 -20.98
N VAL A 468 -4.32 15.75 -19.99
CA VAL A 468 -3.10 16.52 -19.67
C VAL A 468 -2.18 16.65 -20.90
N THR A 469 -1.59 17.81 -21.13
CA THR A 469 -0.70 18.02 -22.30
C THR A 469 0.64 17.31 -22.17
N SER A 470 1.22 17.27 -20.97
CA SER A 470 2.46 16.51 -20.71
C SER A 470 2.59 16.07 -19.25
N VAL A 471 3.51 15.15 -19.01
CA VAL A 471 3.94 14.74 -17.67
C VAL A 471 5.47 14.79 -17.55
N SER A 472 5.98 15.05 -16.34
CA SER A 472 7.41 14.91 -16.04
C SER A 472 7.69 13.64 -15.24
N SER A 473 8.63 12.84 -15.73
CA SER A 473 8.84 11.47 -15.29
C SER A 473 10.31 11.18 -15.03
N ASP A 474 10.59 10.62 -13.86
CA ASP A 474 11.88 9.99 -13.52
C ASP A 474 12.01 8.60 -14.22
N ALA A 475 10.90 8.11 -14.80
CA ALA A 475 10.71 6.77 -15.37
C ALA A 475 10.23 6.74 -16.86
N PRO A 476 10.78 7.55 -17.79
CA PRO A 476 10.23 7.67 -19.15
C PRO A 476 10.19 6.35 -19.94
N GLN A 477 11.06 5.39 -19.63
CA GLN A 477 11.06 4.03 -20.20
C GLN A 477 9.89 3.15 -19.75
N VAL A 478 9.24 3.49 -18.64
CA VAL A 478 8.02 2.85 -18.14
C VAL A 478 6.83 3.45 -18.89
N LEU A 479 6.67 4.77 -18.82
CA LEU A 479 5.56 5.47 -19.48
C LEU A 479 5.52 5.28 -20.99
N ARG A 480 6.68 5.15 -21.66
CA ARG A 480 6.75 4.82 -23.09
C ARG A 480 6.01 3.52 -23.43
N LYS A 481 6.05 2.52 -22.56
CA LYS A 481 5.42 1.19 -22.75
C LYS A 481 3.90 1.19 -22.57
N VAL A 482 3.27 2.33 -22.28
CA VAL A 482 1.81 2.48 -22.22
C VAL A 482 1.31 2.95 -23.59
N PRO A 483 0.84 2.05 -24.49
CA PRO A 483 0.38 2.45 -25.84
C PRO A 483 -0.99 3.11 -25.82
N TYR A 484 -1.75 2.93 -24.75
CA TYR A 484 -3.14 3.36 -24.54
C TYR A 484 -3.39 3.43 -23.02
N PRO A 485 -4.31 4.27 -22.51
CA PRO A 485 -4.58 4.31 -21.08
C PRO A 485 -5.04 2.96 -20.54
N LEU A 486 -4.44 2.54 -19.43
CA LEU A 486 -4.93 1.43 -18.63
C LEU A 486 -6.34 1.74 -18.12
N TRP A 487 -7.18 0.71 -18.06
CA TRP A 487 -8.54 0.77 -17.51
C TRP A 487 -9.51 1.75 -18.20
N LEU A 488 -9.20 2.23 -19.41
CA LEU A 488 -10.18 2.99 -20.20
C LEU A 488 -11.36 2.09 -20.59
N MET A 489 -12.57 2.52 -20.26
CA MET A 489 -13.81 1.82 -20.57
C MET A 489 -14.91 2.83 -20.91
N SER A 490 -15.77 2.49 -21.86
CA SER A 490 -16.99 3.28 -22.13
C SER A 490 -17.94 3.22 -20.93
N SER A 491 -18.83 4.20 -20.81
CA SER A 491 -19.88 4.19 -19.79
C SER A 491 -20.82 2.97 -19.93
N TYR A 492 -20.94 2.40 -21.13
CA TYR A 492 -21.66 1.14 -21.36
C TYR A 492 -20.91 -0.06 -20.77
N GLU A 493 -19.61 -0.21 -21.07
CA GLU A 493 -18.77 -1.28 -20.50
C GLU A 493 -18.77 -1.23 -18.95
N TYR A 494 -18.65 -0.03 -18.37
CA TYR A 494 -18.71 0.17 -16.91
C TYR A 494 -20.07 -0.24 -16.31
N ASN A 495 -21.18 0.31 -16.84
CA ASN A 495 -22.51 0.01 -16.35
C ASN A 495 -22.87 -1.47 -16.52
N PHE A 496 -22.42 -2.12 -17.60
CA PHE A 496 -22.62 -3.55 -17.81
C PHE A 496 -21.89 -4.38 -16.75
N VAL A 497 -20.61 -4.11 -16.49
CA VAL A 497 -19.82 -4.82 -15.47
C VAL A 497 -20.45 -4.66 -14.08
N TRP A 498 -20.88 -3.44 -13.71
CA TRP A 498 -21.57 -3.16 -12.46
C TRP A 498 -22.90 -3.92 -12.33
N ILE A 499 -23.82 -3.75 -13.28
CA ILE A 499 -25.16 -4.38 -13.21
C ILE A 499 -25.02 -5.91 -13.14
N ILE A 500 -24.09 -6.50 -13.89
CA ILE A 500 -23.84 -7.95 -13.85
C ILE A 500 -23.19 -8.37 -12.52
N SER A 501 -22.24 -7.62 -11.95
CA SER A 501 -21.64 -7.98 -10.65
C SER A 501 -22.66 -7.96 -9.52
N ASP A 502 -23.55 -6.96 -9.53
CA ASP A 502 -24.62 -6.80 -8.53
C ASP A 502 -25.68 -7.90 -8.65
N LEU A 503 -26.12 -8.23 -9.86
CA LEU A 503 -27.07 -9.32 -10.11
C LEU A 503 -26.50 -10.69 -9.73
N VAL A 504 -25.22 -10.96 -10.04
CA VAL A 504 -24.53 -12.20 -9.67
C VAL A 504 -24.36 -12.29 -8.14
N SER A 505 -23.96 -11.20 -7.49
CA SER A 505 -23.87 -11.12 -6.02
C SER A 505 -25.24 -11.40 -5.37
N PHE A 506 -26.30 -10.74 -5.83
CA PHE A 506 -27.65 -10.92 -5.34
C PHE A 506 -28.14 -12.38 -5.48
N ALA A 507 -27.93 -12.98 -6.65
CA ALA A 507 -28.30 -14.38 -6.91
C ALA A 507 -27.54 -15.35 -5.97
N ILE A 508 -26.24 -15.12 -5.76
CA ILE A 508 -25.42 -15.93 -4.84
C ILE A 508 -25.89 -15.76 -3.39
N VAL A 509 -26.09 -14.53 -2.91
CA VAL A 509 -26.57 -14.25 -1.55
C VAL A 509 -27.94 -14.90 -1.31
N MET A 510 -28.89 -14.73 -2.23
CA MET A 510 -30.21 -15.37 -2.14
C MET A 510 -30.10 -16.90 -2.12
N GLY A 511 -29.28 -17.48 -2.99
CA GLY A 511 -29.01 -18.92 -3.01
C GLY A 511 -28.43 -19.43 -1.69
N ILE A 512 -27.49 -18.71 -1.09
CA ILE A 512 -26.88 -19.01 0.21
C ILE A 512 -27.93 -19.01 1.33
N PHE A 513 -28.77 -17.97 1.42
CA PHE A 513 -29.80 -17.88 2.46
C PHE A 513 -30.88 -18.95 2.30
N ILE A 514 -31.33 -19.23 1.07
CA ILE A 514 -32.29 -20.31 0.76
C ILE A 514 -31.69 -21.67 1.15
N PHE A 515 -30.45 -21.96 0.73
CA PHE A 515 -29.79 -23.23 1.02
C PHE A 515 -29.59 -23.45 2.53
N GLN A 516 -29.16 -22.43 3.28
CA GLN A 516 -28.97 -22.58 4.73
C GLN A 516 -30.30 -22.68 5.49
N LYS A 517 -31.37 -22.03 5.03
CA LYS A 517 -32.74 -22.25 5.56
C LYS A 517 -33.19 -23.69 5.32
N TRP A 518 -33.11 -24.18 4.09
CA TRP A 518 -33.49 -25.56 3.72
C TRP A 518 -32.71 -26.60 4.51
N LYS A 519 -31.38 -26.46 4.60
CA LYS A 519 -30.49 -27.33 5.37
C LYS A 519 -30.87 -27.42 6.85
N MET A 520 -31.32 -26.31 7.46
CA MET A 520 -31.72 -26.27 8.87
C MET A 520 -33.10 -26.90 9.07
N SER A 521 -34.07 -26.64 8.18
CA SER A 521 -35.37 -27.33 8.20
C SER A 521 -35.23 -28.85 8.02
N GLY A 522 -34.32 -29.30 7.16
CA GLY A 522 -33.99 -30.72 6.99
C GLY A 522 -33.35 -31.38 8.21
N MET A 523 -32.75 -30.62 9.13
CA MET A 523 -32.24 -31.12 10.41
C MET A 523 -33.30 -31.08 11.52
N GLN A 524 -34.25 -30.14 11.49
CA GLN A 524 -35.39 -30.14 12.43
C GLN A 524 -36.35 -31.32 12.19
N THR A 525 -36.45 -31.82 10.94
CA THR A 525 -37.11 -33.09 10.63
C THR A 525 -36.31 -34.33 10.99
N TYR A 526 -35.04 -34.19 11.39
CA TYR A 526 -34.15 -35.29 11.78
C TYR A 526 -33.95 -35.32 13.31
N ASN A 527 -35.06 -35.33 14.06
CA ASN A 527 -35.01 -35.24 15.52
C ASN A 527 -34.35 -36.50 16.14
N PRO A 528 -33.16 -36.40 16.77
CA PRO A 528 -32.49 -37.56 17.38
C PRO A 528 -33.28 -38.16 18.55
N GLU A 529 -34.16 -37.40 19.21
CA GLU A 529 -35.01 -37.91 20.29
C GLU A 529 -36.07 -38.88 19.75
N GLN A 530 -36.66 -38.61 18.57
CA GLN A 530 -37.57 -39.57 17.92
C GLN A 530 -36.83 -40.85 17.52
N ILE A 531 -35.59 -40.75 17.03
CA ILE A 531 -34.78 -41.93 16.72
C ILE A 531 -34.46 -42.70 18.00
N MET A 532 -34.05 -42.03 19.08
CA MET A 532 -33.72 -42.67 20.36
C MET A 532 -34.95 -43.32 21.01
N LEU A 533 -36.12 -42.66 20.99
CA LEU A 533 -37.39 -43.25 21.43
C LEU A 533 -37.80 -44.45 20.56
N SER A 534 -37.63 -44.39 19.24
CA SER A 534 -37.90 -45.52 18.34
C SER A 534 -36.95 -46.72 18.53
N ALA A 535 -35.73 -46.47 19.01
CA ALA A 535 -34.74 -47.50 19.35
C ALA A 535 -35.00 -48.11 20.74
N VAL A 536 -35.39 -47.29 21.72
CA VAL A 536 -35.74 -47.75 23.08
C VAL A 536 -37.04 -48.55 23.08
N THR A 537 -38.03 -48.19 22.25
CA THR A 537 -39.31 -48.91 22.13
C THR A 537 -39.21 -50.28 21.42
N ARG A 538 -38.02 -50.70 20.95
CA ARG A 538 -37.77 -52.04 20.40
C ARG A 538 -36.88 -52.91 21.28
N ARG A 539 -37.26 -53.08 22.55
CA ARG A 539 -36.80 -54.21 23.39
C ARG A 539 -37.99 -54.87 24.10
N PRO A 540 -38.15 -56.21 24.04
CA PRO A 540 -39.15 -56.89 24.85
C PRO A 540 -38.81 -56.77 26.34
N SER A 541 -39.84 -56.71 27.19
CA SER A 541 -39.75 -56.26 28.58
C SER A 541 -39.21 -57.31 29.57
N ARG A 542 -38.09 -57.97 29.26
CA ARG A 542 -37.59 -59.12 30.06
C ARG A 542 -36.27 -58.88 30.82
N ASP A 543 -35.43 -57.93 30.40
CA ASP A 543 -34.10 -57.71 30.99
C ASP A 543 -34.06 -56.72 32.18
N ILE A 544 -35.13 -55.94 32.41
CA ILE A 544 -35.11 -54.82 33.37
C ILE A 544 -34.94 -55.28 34.83
N ASN A 545 -35.39 -56.49 35.18
CA ASN A 545 -35.24 -57.01 36.55
C ASN A 545 -33.81 -57.48 36.86
N ILE A 546 -33.03 -57.92 35.85
CA ILE A 546 -31.71 -58.53 36.04
C ILE A 546 -30.65 -57.50 36.45
N MET A 547 -30.84 -56.22 36.15
CA MET A 547 -29.91 -55.15 36.56
C MET A 547 -30.13 -54.62 37.98
N LYS A 548 -31.29 -54.88 38.61
CA LYS A 548 -31.54 -54.41 39.99
C LYS A 548 -30.88 -55.30 41.06
N GLU A 549 -30.81 -56.60 40.86
CA GLU A 549 -30.16 -57.50 41.83
C GLU A 549 -28.64 -57.28 41.92
N LYS A 550 -27.97 -56.95 40.80
CA LYS A 550 -26.50 -56.79 40.77
C LYS A 550 -25.94 -55.51 41.38
N LEU A 551 -26.78 -54.61 41.90
CA LEU A 551 -26.36 -53.39 42.60
C LEU A 551 -26.55 -53.43 44.12
N ILE A 552 -27.09 -54.52 44.67
CA ILE A 552 -27.34 -54.67 46.12
C ILE A 552 -26.30 -55.60 46.79
N PHE A 553 -25.62 -56.46 46.01
CA PHE A 553 -24.70 -57.48 46.54
C PHE A 553 -23.21 -57.08 46.60
N SER A 554 -22.83 -55.84 46.27
CA SER A 554 -21.42 -55.39 46.27
C SER A 554 -20.97 -54.63 47.52
N GLU A 555 -21.88 -54.35 48.47
CA GLU A 555 -21.60 -53.48 49.63
C GLU A 555 -21.53 -54.26 50.98
N VAL A 556 -21.69 -55.59 50.95
CA VAL A 556 -21.65 -56.46 52.14
C VAL A 556 -20.61 -57.59 51.95
N SER A 557 -19.37 -57.22 51.61
CA SER A 557 -18.25 -58.17 51.53
C SER A 557 -16.88 -57.50 51.63
N ASN A 558 -16.50 -57.07 52.85
CA ASN A 558 -15.11 -56.94 53.29
C ASN A 558 -15.06 -56.67 54.80
N GLY A 559 -14.97 -57.74 55.61
CA GLY A 559 -15.03 -57.65 57.05
C GLY A 559 -14.38 -58.84 57.77
N VAL A 560 -13.11 -58.67 58.14
CA VAL A 560 -12.38 -59.34 59.25
C VAL A 560 -12.19 -60.87 59.19
N THR A 561 -10.94 -61.29 59.03
CA THR A 561 -10.28 -62.45 59.69
C THR A 561 -8.77 -62.31 59.41
N ASN A 562 -7.84 -61.98 60.31
CA ASN A 562 -7.62 -62.11 61.77
C ASN A 562 -6.72 -63.31 62.15
N ARG A 563 -5.91 -63.12 63.20
CA ARG A 563 -4.80 -63.95 63.72
C ARG A 563 -3.46 -63.82 62.97
N ASP A 564 -2.30 -63.78 63.63
CA ASP A 564 -1.90 -63.56 65.06
C ASP A 564 -0.41 -63.07 65.01
N GLU A 565 0.44 -62.88 66.05
CA GLU A 565 0.47 -63.29 67.46
C GLU A 565 1.44 -62.40 68.31
N HIS A 566 1.39 -62.55 69.65
CA HIS A 566 2.44 -62.37 70.67
C HIS A 566 3.12 -61.01 71.07
N LEU A 567 3.19 -60.88 72.41
CA LEU A 567 4.12 -60.17 73.32
C LEU A 567 3.94 -58.68 73.72
N TYR A 568 3.89 -58.51 75.06
CA TYR A 568 3.97 -57.33 75.93
C TYR A 568 5.22 -57.50 76.84
N PRO A 569 5.60 -56.58 77.76
CA PRO A 569 5.30 -55.13 77.90
C PRO A 569 6.59 -54.27 78.10
N GLU A 570 6.46 -52.95 78.32
CA GLU A 570 6.85 -52.24 79.57
C GLU A 570 6.90 -50.69 79.46
N ASN A 571 6.51 -50.03 80.57
CA ASN A 571 7.00 -48.79 81.21
C ASN A 571 7.55 -47.58 80.40
N GLY A 572 7.21 -46.35 80.83
CA GLY A 572 8.10 -45.18 80.65
C GLY A 572 7.49 -43.78 80.78
N TYR A 573 7.75 -43.13 81.92
CA TYR A 573 7.44 -41.73 82.27
C TYR A 573 7.77 -40.63 81.22
N ASP A 574 6.80 -39.74 80.96
CA ASP A 574 6.70 -38.33 81.42
C ASP A 574 7.94 -37.39 81.49
N ILE A 575 7.67 -36.07 81.43
CA ILE A 575 8.54 -34.88 81.64
C ILE A 575 9.55 -34.55 80.50
N GLY A 576 9.64 -33.26 80.08
CA GLY A 576 10.73 -32.81 79.19
C GLY A 576 10.61 -31.45 78.49
N GLN A 577 10.48 -30.35 79.23
CA GLN A 577 10.39 -28.95 78.76
C GLN A 577 11.50 -28.44 77.79
N TYR A 578 11.15 -27.39 77.03
CA TYR A 578 12.02 -26.38 76.37
C TYR A 578 13.10 -26.83 75.35
N LYS A 579 12.90 -26.44 74.08
CA LYS A 579 13.36 -25.11 73.62
C LYS A 579 12.63 -24.61 72.37
#